data_AF-A0A1L7XD16-F1
#
_entry.id   AF-A0A1L7XD16-F1
#
_cell.length_a   1.000
_cell.length_b   1.000
_cell.length_c   1.000
_cell.angle_alpha   90.00
_cell.angle_beta   90.00
_cell.angle_gamma   90.00
#
_symmetry.space_group_name_H-M   'P 1'
#
loop_
_entity.id
_entity.type
_entity.pdbx_description
1 polymer ?
#
loop_
_entity_poly.entity_id
_entity_poly.type
_entity_poly.pdbx_seq_one_letter_code
_entity_poly.pdbx_strand_id
1 'polypeptide(L)'
;MAPNPQFFLKTAPLPGEPPSPYTNLYLRHHGSGINSVVLTPAPPKFIKGHLDGKRIIFTSASHEGRQWGLTLRTDGGQRAGWEKVEIVEDGGSDGLVFSEGVGDGKEELLEFEEEDSGEKVWKGFMVCEWAHGHPQLFWVTYQLKGELPSFCHRVQIVREML
;
A
#
# COMPACT_ATOMS: atom_id res chain seq x y z
N MET A 1 1.02 -27.38 -8.10
CA MET A 1 1.22 -26.31 -7.10
C MET A 1 -0.14 -25.88 -6.60
N ALA A 2 -0.32 -25.70 -5.30
CA ALA A 2 -1.50 -25.01 -4.80
C ALA A 2 -1.46 -23.55 -5.27
N PRO A 3 -2.60 -22.91 -5.59
CA PRO A 3 -2.62 -21.49 -5.89
C PRO A 3 -2.14 -20.69 -4.68
N ASN A 4 -1.38 -19.60 -4.92
CA ASN A 4 -0.93 -18.72 -3.85
C ASN A 4 -2.16 -18.15 -3.09
N PRO A 5 -2.12 -18.10 -1.75
CA PRO A 5 -3.18 -17.48 -0.97
C PRO A 5 -3.48 -16.06 -1.47
N GLN A 6 -4.77 -15.75 -1.63
CA GLN A 6 -5.22 -14.45 -2.10
C GLN A 6 -5.66 -13.57 -0.93
N PHE A 7 -5.50 -12.27 -1.10
CA PHE A 7 -5.88 -11.28 -0.08
C PHE A 7 -6.33 -9.95 -0.70
N PHE A 8 -7.05 -9.16 0.10
CA PHE A 8 -7.17 -7.73 -0.09
C PHE A 8 -6.18 -6.97 0.79
N LEU A 9 -5.84 -5.74 0.40
CA LEU A 9 -5.11 -4.81 1.24
C LEU A 9 -6.06 -3.74 1.75
N LYS A 10 -5.94 -3.41 3.03
CA LYS A 10 -6.71 -2.33 3.65
C LYS A 10 -5.87 -1.55 4.66
N THR A 11 -6.34 -0.36 5.01
CA THR A 11 -5.70 0.48 6.02
C THR A 11 -6.11 0.08 7.44
N ALA A 12 -5.16 0.21 8.37
CA ALA A 12 -5.35 0.06 9.80
C ALA A 12 -4.79 1.29 10.54
N PRO A 13 -5.28 1.63 11.74
CA PRO A 13 -4.72 2.70 12.55
C PRO A 13 -3.29 2.34 12.99
N LEU A 14 -2.50 3.33 13.39
CA LEU A 14 -1.23 3.05 14.07
C LEU A 14 -1.49 2.45 15.48
N PRO A 15 -0.54 1.69 16.03
CA PRO A 15 -0.68 1.11 17.35
C PRO A 15 -0.89 2.19 18.42
N GLY A 16 -1.97 2.06 19.20
CA GLY A 16 -2.32 3.02 20.26
C GLY A 16 -3.02 4.30 19.76
N GLU A 17 -3.26 4.46 18.46
CA GLU A 17 -4.03 5.58 17.91
C GLU A 17 -5.52 5.21 17.76
N PRO A 18 -6.45 6.15 17.97
CA PRO A 18 -7.86 5.93 17.69
C PRO A 18 -8.09 5.74 16.17
N PRO A 19 -9.15 5.01 15.76
CA PRO A 19 -9.54 4.93 14.36
C PRO A 19 -9.75 6.31 13.74
N SER A 20 -9.25 6.50 12.52
CA SER A 20 -9.44 7.72 11.74
C SER A 20 -10.47 7.48 10.62
N PRO A 21 -10.91 8.52 9.88
CA PRO A 21 -11.71 8.33 8.67
C PRO A 21 -11.04 7.46 7.60
N TYR A 22 -9.74 7.23 7.71
CA TYR A 22 -8.96 6.38 6.81
C TYR A 22 -8.74 4.97 7.34
N THR A 23 -9.38 4.56 8.44
CA THR A 23 -9.31 3.19 8.95
C THR A 23 -10.24 2.26 8.18
N ASN A 24 -9.81 1.02 7.91
CA ASN A 24 -10.58 -0.01 7.19
C ASN A 24 -11.00 0.38 5.76
N LEU A 25 -10.15 1.14 5.06
CA LEU A 25 -10.33 1.44 3.64
C LEU A 25 -9.45 0.52 2.80
N TYR A 26 -10.02 -0.05 1.75
CA TYR A 26 -9.35 -0.97 0.84
C TYR A 26 -8.57 -0.23 -0.23
N LEU A 27 -7.40 -0.76 -0.55
CA LEU A 27 -6.55 -0.27 -1.63
C LEU A 27 -7.15 -0.70 -2.96
N ARG A 28 -7.23 0.25 -3.89
CA ARG A 28 -7.77 0.04 -5.22
C ARG A 28 -6.97 0.85 -6.23
N HIS A 29 -6.84 0.32 -7.44
CA HIS A 29 -6.38 1.13 -8.57
C HIS A 29 -7.41 2.23 -8.88
N HIS A 30 -6.97 3.49 -8.95
CA HIS A 30 -7.81 4.68 -9.13
C HIS A 30 -8.85 4.52 -10.26
N GLY A 31 -8.48 3.84 -11.34
CA GLY A 31 -9.27 3.79 -12.56
C GLY A 31 -9.00 5.02 -13.44
N SER A 32 -9.61 5.05 -14.62
CA SER A 32 -9.38 6.10 -15.62
C SER A 32 -7.94 6.19 -16.17
N GLY A 33 -7.19 5.08 -16.14
CA GLY A 33 -5.82 5.02 -16.65
C GLY A 33 -4.77 5.69 -15.75
N ILE A 34 -5.11 5.98 -14.49
CA ILE A 34 -4.20 6.55 -13.50
C ILE A 34 -3.72 5.44 -12.56
N ASN A 35 -2.40 5.23 -12.50
CA ASN A 35 -1.78 4.14 -11.72
C ASN A 35 -1.85 4.31 -10.20
N SER A 36 -2.33 5.45 -9.71
CA SER A 36 -2.41 5.75 -8.28
C SER A 36 -3.26 4.73 -7.52
N VAL A 37 -2.85 4.44 -6.28
CA VAL A 37 -3.66 3.69 -5.33
C VAL A 37 -4.60 4.63 -4.59
N VAL A 38 -5.90 4.41 -4.73
CA VAL A 38 -6.95 5.08 -3.95
C VAL A 38 -7.50 4.17 -2.88
N LEU A 39 -8.08 4.79 -1.87
CA LEU A 39 -8.73 4.09 -0.76
C LEU A 39 -10.25 4.17 -0.86
N THR A 40 -10.90 3.01 -0.72
CA THR A 40 -12.37 2.91 -0.80
C THR A 40 -12.94 2.05 0.33
N PRO A 41 -14.16 2.33 0.83
CA PRO A 41 -14.76 1.55 1.92
C PRO A 41 -15.07 0.09 1.57
N ALA A 42 -15.25 -0.23 0.29
CA ALA A 42 -15.56 -1.58 -0.18
C ALA A 42 -14.32 -2.24 -0.81
N PRO A 43 -14.15 -3.57 -0.67
CA PRO A 43 -13.05 -4.28 -1.29
C PRO A 43 -13.10 -4.21 -2.82
N PRO A 44 -11.95 -4.29 -3.50
CA PRO A 44 -11.90 -4.26 -4.96
C PRO A 44 -12.60 -5.48 -5.54
N LYS A 45 -13.54 -5.25 -6.47
CA LYS A 45 -14.31 -6.33 -7.11
C LYS A 45 -13.50 -7.15 -8.12
N PHE A 46 -12.50 -6.54 -8.75
CA PHE A 46 -11.88 -7.07 -9.97
C PHE A 46 -10.42 -7.47 -9.82
N ILE A 47 -9.75 -7.07 -8.73
CA ILE A 47 -8.34 -7.37 -8.51
C ILE A 47 -8.17 -8.00 -7.13
N LYS A 48 -7.32 -9.03 -7.05
CA LYS A 48 -6.95 -9.69 -5.79
C LYS A 48 -5.44 -9.77 -5.70
N GLY A 49 -4.90 -9.46 -4.52
CA GLY A 49 -3.47 -9.55 -4.25
C GLY A 49 -3.04 -10.98 -3.95
N HIS A 50 -1.82 -11.32 -4.33
CA HIS A 50 -1.09 -12.49 -3.86
C HIS A 50 0.40 -12.13 -3.81
N LEU A 51 1.17 -12.93 -3.06
CA LEU A 51 2.62 -12.79 -3.05
C LEU A 51 3.23 -13.54 -4.22
N ASP A 52 4.25 -12.93 -4.81
CA ASP A 52 5.22 -13.55 -5.71
C ASP A 52 6.63 -13.16 -5.20
N GLY A 53 7.24 -14.04 -4.41
CA GLY A 53 8.42 -13.68 -3.61
C GLY A 53 8.11 -12.56 -2.61
N LYS A 54 8.89 -11.47 -2.66
CA LYS A 54 8.63 -10.23 -1.88
C LYS A 54 7.97 -9.13 -2.72
N ARG A 55 7.19 -9.52 -3.72
CA ARG A 55 6.35 -8.62 -4.52
C ARG A 55 4.89 -8.91 -4.27
N ILE A 56 4.07 -7.85 -4.30
CA ILE A 56 2.60 -7.98 -4.30
C ILE A 56 2.11 -7.87 -5.73
N ILE A 57 1.51 -8.94 -6.22
CA ILE A 57 0.92 -9.02 -7.55
C ILE A 57 -0.60 -9.08 -7.45
N PHE A 58 -1.27 -8.23 -8.21
CA PHE A 58 -2.71 -8.22 -8.38
C PHE A 58 -3.09 -8.96 -9.65
N THR A 59 -4.01 -9.91 -9.56
CA THR A 59 -4.58 -10.61 -10.73
C THR A 59 -6.03 -10.24 -10.94
N SER A 60 -6.46 -10.19 -12.21
CA SER A 60 -7.86 -9.91 -12.51
C SER A 60 -8.75 -11.13 -12.25
N ALA A 61 -9.88 -10.91 -11.58
CA ALA A 61 -10.92 -11.92 -11.44
C ALA A 61 -11.73 -12.16 -12.73
N SER A 62 -11.65 -11.24 -13.70
CA SER A 62 -12.48 -11.25 -14.92
C SER A 62 -11.67 -11.39 -16.21
N HIS A 63 -10.33 -11.23 -16.16
CA HIS A 63 -9.46 -11.30 -17.33
C HIS A 63 -8.24 -12.15 -17.01
N GLU A 64 -8.25 -13.40 -17.47
CA GLU A 64 -7.13 -14.32 -17.27
C GLU A 64 -5.83 -13.76 -17.87
N GLY A 65 -4.71 -13.95 -17.16
CA GLY A 65 -3.38 -13.51 -17.59
C GLY A 65 -3.04 -12.03 -17.34
N ARG A 66 -3.99 -11.17 -16.96
CA ARG A 66 -3.67 -9.78 -16.61
C ARG A 66 -3.19 -9.67 -15.17
N GLN A 67 -2.00 -9.10 -15.01
CA GLN A 67 -1.33 -8.90 -13.74
C GLN A 67 -0.88 -7.45 -13.60
N TRP A 68 -0.80 -6.98 -12.35
CA TRP A 68 -0.24 -5.68 -11.99
C TRP A 68 0.55 -5.81 -10.70
N GLY A 69 1.64 -5.07 -10.53
CA GLY A 69 2.41 -5.04 -9.28
C GLY A 69 2.16 -3.79 -8.45
N LEU A 70 2.20 -3.94 -7.12
CA LEU A 70 2.27 -2.81 -6.19
C LEU A 70 3.68 -2.20 -6.22
N THR A 71 3.79 -0.92 -6.57
CA THR A 71 5.08 -0.23 -6.72
C THR A 71 5.15 0.97 -5.79
N LEU A 72 6.18 1.02 -4.96
CA LEU A 72 6.63 2.18 -4.21
C LEU A 72 7.55 2.97 -5.14
N ARG A 73 7.03 4.00 -5.80
CA ARG A 73 7.81 4.80 -6.75
C ARG A 73 8.80 5.68 -6.02
N THR A 74 9.92 5.96 -6.67
CA THR A 74 10.85 7.02 -6.32
C THR A 74 10.95 7.96 -7.52
N ASP A 75 10.23 9.08 -7.50
CA ASP A 75 10.22 10.04 -8.61
C ASP A 75 11.50 10.93 -8.61
N GLY A 76 12.67 10.29 -8.53
CA GLY A 76 13.97 10.90 -8.86
C GLY A 76 14.49 11.94 -7.86
N GLY A 77 13.94 12.06 -6.65
CA GLY A 77 14.54 12.97 -5.68
C GLY A 77 13.99 13.00 -4.25
N GLN A 78 12.89 12.32 -3.89
CA GLN A 78 12.36 12.24 -2.52
C GLN A 78 12.20 13.60 -1.82
N ARG A 79 12.06 14.69 -2.60
CA ARG A 79 12.20 16.07 -2.10
C ARG A 79 11.08 16.49 -1.14
N ALA A 80 9.91 15.87 -1.27
CA ALA A 80 8.76 16.16 -0.42
C ALA A 80 8.78 15.37 0.90
N GLY A 81 9.61 14.31 1.02
CA GLY A 81 9.53 13.40 2.17
C GLY A 81 8.49 12.29 2.03
N TRP A 82 7.74 12.26 0.94
CA TRP A 82 6.84 11.15 0.59
C TRP A 82 6.82 10.96 -0.92
N GLU A 83 6.42 9.76 -1.33
CA GLU A 83 6.45 9.31 -2.72
C GLU A 83 5.22 8.45 -3.01
N LYS A 84 4.88 8.29 -4.30
CA LYS A 84 3.65 7.63 -4.72
C LYS A 84 3.70 6.12 -4.50
N VAL A 85 2.54 5.55 -4.18
CA VAL A 85 2.27 4.12 -4.34
C VAL A 85 1.37 3.92 -5.54
N GLU A 86 1.76 2.99 -6.41
CA GLU A 86 1.08 2.72 -7.67
C GLU A 86 0.78 1.23 -7.87
N ILE A 87 -0.23 0.94 -8.70
CA ILE A 87 -0.50 -0.37 -9.27
C ILE A 87 -0.24 -0.28 -10.77
N VAL A 88 0.70 -1.06 -11.31
CA VAL A 88 1.21 -0.95 -12.70
C VAL A 88 1.28 -2.32 -13.37
N GLU A 89 1.04 -2.42 -14.68
CA GLU A 89 0.99 -3.70 -15.42
C GLU A 89 2.33 -4.47 -15.36
N ASP A 90 3.45 -3.82 -15.65
CA ASP A 90 4.77 -4.46 -15.71
C ASP A 90 5.71 -3.99 -14.59
N GLY A 91 5.31 -4.20 -13.33
CA GLY A 91 6.09 -3.75 -12.18
C GLY A 91 5.82 -4.49 -10.89
N GLY A 92 6.18 -3.87 -9.77
CA GLY A 92 6.14 -4.47 -8.45
C GLY A 92 7.44 -4.21 -7.71
N SER A 93 7.36 -3.46 -6.62
CA SER A 93 8.51 -3.27 -5.73
C SER A 93 8.85 -4.59 -5.07
N ASP A 94 10.13 -4.96 -5.16
CA ASP A 94 10.68 -6.04 -4.36
C ASP A 94 10.89 -5.57 -2.91
N GLY A 95 10.93 -6.48 -1.95
CA GLY A 95 11.07 -6.16 -0.52
C GLY A 95 9.76 -5.94 0.22
N LEU A 96 8.59 -6.11 -0.40
CA LEU A 96 7.30 -6.08 0.28
C LEU A 96 7.07 -7.39 1.04
N VAL A 97 7.02 -7.31 2.36
CA VAL A 97 6.88 -8.46 3.25
C VAL A 97 5.73 -8.25 4.23
N PHE A 98 5.20 -9.35 4.76
CA PHE A 98 4.19 -9.32 5.80
C PHE A 98 4.80 -9.76 7.14
N SER A 99 4.61 -8.95 8.17
CA SER A 99 5.01 -9.23 9.55
C SER A 99 3.78 -9.34 10.45
N GLU A 100 3.94 -9.92 11.65
CA GLU A 100 2.86 -9.97 12.63
C GLU A 100 2.40 -8.55 13.01
N GLY A 101 1.10 -8.26 12.86
CA GLY A 101 0.54 -6.96 13.23
C GLY A 101 0.51 -6.72 14.74
N VAL A 102 0.48 -5.45 15.14
CA VAL A 102 0.36 -5.05 16.56
C VAL A 102 -1.12 -4.87 16.92
N GLY A 103 -1.66 -5.69 17.83
CA GLY A 103 -3.07 -5.64 18.27
C GLY A 103 -3.68 -7.04 18.47
N ASP A 104 -5.02 -7.16 18.45
CA ASP A 104 -5.79 -8.40 18.72
C ASP A 104 -5.58 -9.56 17.69
N GLY A 105 -4.52 -9.48 16.88
CA GLY A 105 -3.76 -10.67 16.48
C GLY A 105 -4.34 -11.52 15.35
N LYS A 106 -4.84 -10.91 14.26
CA LYS A 106 -5.23 -11.68 13.05
C LYS A 106 -4.82 -11.09 11.71
N GLU A 107 -4.32 -9.87 11.68
CA GLU A 107 -3.98 -9.18 10.44
C GLU A 107 -2.47 -8.96 10.39
N GLU A 108 -1.85 -9.27 9.25
CA GLU A 108 -0.42 -9.10 9.05
C GLU A 108 -0.13 -7.75 8.38
N LEU A 109 0.88 -7.07 8.90
CA LEU A 109 1.29 -5.73 8.49
C LEU A 109 2.18 -5.81 7.26
N LEU A 110 1.90 -4.99 6.26
CA LEU A 110 2.76 -4.79 5.11
C LEU A 110 3.93 -3.88 5.50
N GLU A 111 5.14 -4.42 5.40
CA GLU A 111 6.39 -3.72 5.58
C GLU A 111 7.21 -3.71 4.29
N PHE A 112 8.18 -2.80 4.24
CA PHE A 112 9.14 -2.72 3.15
C PHE A 112 10.54 -2.99 3.71
N GLU A 113 11.08 -4.16 3.36
CA GLU A 113 12.47 -4.52 3.57
C GLU A 113 13.33 -3.88 2.50
N GLU A 114 14.13 -2.91 2.90
CA GLU A 114 15.10 -2.24 2.04
C GLU A 114 16.36 -3.09 1.95
N GLU A 115 16.93 -3.22 0.75
CA GLU A 115 18.27 -3.80 0.63
C GLU A 115 19.28 -2.95 1.39
N ASP A 116 20.13 -3.61 2.15
CA ASP A 116 21.01 -3.11 3.21
C ASP A 116 21.89 -1.92 2.75
N SER A 117 21.33 -0.70 2.77
CA SER A 117 21.99 0.52 2.27
C SER A 117 22.26 1.56 3.35
N GLY A 118 22.10 1.21 4.63
CA GLY A 118 22.32 2.11 5.77
C GLY A 118 21.03 2.65 6.40
N GLU A 119 20.81 3.98 6.38
CA GLU A 119 19.64 4.59 7.03
C GLU A 119 18.34 4.13 6.38
N LYS A 120 17.37 3.64 7.17
CA LYS A 120 16.05 3.21 6.67
C LYS A 120 15.37 4.37 5.94
N VAL A 121 15.30 4.25 4.61
CA VAL A 121 14.69 5.22 3.71
C VAL A 121 13.17 5.16 3.85
N TRP A 122 12.59 4.00 4.16
CA TRP A 122 11.16 3.81 4.36
C TRP A 122 10.72 4.07 5.80
N LYS A 123 9.65 4.84 5.95
CA LYS A 123 9.08 5.26 7.24
C LYS A 123 7.60 4.94 7.38
N GLY A 124 7.06 4.01 6.61
CA GLY A 124 5.64 3.66 6.66
C GLY A 124 4.81 4.32 5.56
N PHE A 125 3.50 4.13 5.64
CA PHE A 125 2.54 4.66 4.69
C PHE A 125 1.83 5.91 5.24
N MET A 126 1.28 6.68 4.31
CA MET A 126 0.38 7.79 4.60
C MET A 126 -0.72 7.87 3.56
N VAL A 127 -1.85 8.43 3.96
CA VAL A 127 -3.00 8.70 3.10
C VAL A 127 -3.19 10.20 3.04
N CYS A 128 -3.46 10.75 1.87
CA CYS A 128 -3.77 12.17 1.70
C CYS A 128 -5.06 12.35 0.92
N GLU A 129 -5.87 13.34 1.29
CA GLU A 129 -6.88 13.89 0.38
C GLU A 129 -6.13 14.57 -0.78
N TRP A 130 -6.28 14.03 -1.98
CA TRP A 130 -5.49 14.47 -3.14
C TRP A 130 -6.33 14.67 -4.41
N ALA A 131 -5.64 14.93 -5.51
CA ALA A 131 -6.11 15.62 -6.72
C ALA A 131 -7.30 15.01 -7.49
N HIS A 132 -7.91 13.91 -7.04
CA HIS A 132 -8.92 13.19 -7.82
C HIS A 132 -10.16 12.75 -7.01
N GLY A 133 -10.46 13.43 -5.90
CA GLY A 133 -11.71 13.22 -5.15
C GLY A 133 -11.76 11.93 -4.33
N HIS A 134 -10.64 11.20 -4.25
CA HIS A 134 -10.47 10.03 -3.41
C HIS A 134 -9.17 10.16 -2.60
N PRO A 135 -9.14 9.65 -1.35
CA PRO A 135 -7.89 9.55 -0.60
C PRO A 135 -6.90 8.67 -1.34
N GLN A 136 -5.65 9.13 -1.46
CA GLN A 136 -4.57 8.45 -2.18
C GLN A 136 -3.50 7.96 -1.22
N LEU A 137 -2.91 6.81 -1.55
CA LEU A 137 -1.85 6.20 -0.77
C LEU A 137 -0.47 6.67 -1.24
N PHE A 138 0.36 7.00 -0.27
CA PHE A 138 1.77 7.35 -0.44
C PHE A 138 2.61 6.58 0.57
N TRP A 139 3.90 6.45 0.31
CA TRP A 139 4.86 5.96 1.28
C TRP A 139 5.80 7.08 1.69
N VAL A 140 6.24 7.04 2.95
CA VAL A 140 7.03 8.12 3.55
C VAL A 140 8.50 7.78 3.51
N THR A 141 9.30 8.75 3.11
CA THR A 141 10.74 8.64 3.00
C THR A 141 11.44 9.25 4.21
N TYR A 142 12.74 8.97 4.38
CA TYR A 142 13.56 9.59 5.43
C TYR A 142 13.65 11.12 5.35
N GLN A 143 13.32 11.72 4.20
CA GLN A 143 13.36 13.17 4.00
C GLN A 143 12.24 13.90 4.73
N LEU A 144 11.17 13.21 5.16
CA LEU A 144 10.13 13.82 5.99
C LEU A 144 10.64 13.98 7.43
N LYS A 145 11.22 15.16 7.71
CA LYS A 145 11.74 15.52 9.04
C LYS A 145 10.73 16.22 9.96
N GLY A 146 9.59 16.61 9.42
CA GLY A 146 8.55 17.36 10.12
C GLY A 146 7.24 16.59 10.27
N GLU A 147 6.20 17.31 10.68
CA GLU A 147 4.85 16.78 10.74
C GLU A 147 4.29 16.52 9.33
N LEU A 148 3.36 15.58 9.24
CA LEU A 148 2.59 15.38 8.02
C LEU A 148 1.78 16.63 7.70
N PRO A 149 1.55 16.93 6.41
CA PRO A 149 0.57 17.94 6.04
C PRO A 149 -0.80 17.62 6.67
N SER A 150 -1.56 18.65 7.06
CA SER A 150 -2.84 18.49 7.76
C SER A 150 -3.91 17.70 6.97
N PHE A 151 -3.77 17.64 5.65
CA PHE A 151 -4.63 16.86 4.75
C PHE A 151 -4.17 15.40 4.59
N CYS A 152 -3.15 14.96 5.35
CA CYS A 152 -2.61 13.61 5.32
C CYS A 152 -2.61 12.97 6.71
N HIS A 153 -2.69 11.64 6.75
CA HIS A 153 -2.69 10.83 7.97
C HIS A 153 -1.78 9.62 7.83
N ARG A 154 -1.12 9.22 8.92
CA ARG A 154 -0.39 7.94 8.97
C ARG A 154 -1.38 6.79 9.02
N VAL A 155 -1.02 5.71 8.33
CA VAL A 155 -1.78 4.46 8.35
C VAL A 155 -0.82 3.28 8.32
N GLN A 156 -1.29 2.17 8.88
CA GLN A 156 -0.76 0.84 8.58
C GLN A 156 -1.50 0.28 7.36
N ILE A 157 -0.86 -0.66 6.65
CA ILE A 157 -1.49 -1.42 5.58
C ILE A 157 -1.44 -2.88 5.99
N VAL A 158 -2.60 -3.54 5.99
CA VAL A 158 -2.75 -4.93 6.43
C VAL A 158 -3.39 -5.76 5.34
N ARG A 159 -3.16 -7.08 5.38
CA ARG A 159 -3.86 -8.02 4.49
C ARG A 159 -5.08 -8.64 5.15
N GLU A 160 -6.13 -8.78 4.35
CA GLU A 160 -7.35 -9.53 4.66
C GLU A 160 -7.42 -10.74 3.72
N MET A 161 -7.27 -11.95 4.28
CA MET A 161 -7.24 -13.20 3.51
C MET A 161 -8.62 -13.56 2.93
N LEU A 162 -8.63 -14.22 1.76
CA LEU A 162 -9.83 -14.65 1.03
C LEU A 162 -10.12 -16.15 1.10
#